data_AF-A0A401Q3L5-F1
#
_entry.id   AF-A0A401Q3L5-F1
#
_cell.length_a   1.000
_cell.length_b   1.000
_cell.length_c   1.000
_cell.angle_alpha   90.00
_cell.angle_beta   90.00
_cell.angle_gamma   90.00
#
_symmetry.space_group_name_H-M   'P 1'
#
loop_
_entity.id
_entity.type
_entity.pdbx_description
1 polymer ?
#
loop_
_entity_poly.entity_id
_entity_poly.type
_entity_poly.pdbx_seq_one_letter_code
_entity_poly.pdbx_strand_id
1 'polypeptide(L)'
;MLNECSQVQQSLNKLGASHHNLALSLGGTCDSVCLRQKLQDTRRTVHEQSAVTGAKLMFLLGSSRSLKSEQRAELQQICMLFASCMELFQRDLRQVHRLNLLFMLDVPGKFLTNTGMTCDPSGSSCDQNADLGDGEKADSAELSLEALILEVGRLMREVEMKVQAPVWSSEATTEPWTEVNSVDGCDTASTDVLTEEEVEAGSKCSCRDCCIIS
;
A
#
# COMPACT_ATOMS: atom_id res chain seq x y z
N MET A 1 -6.19 -19.07 11.56
CA MET A 1 -6.32 -17.61 11.39
C MET A 1 -5.06 -16.91 10.88
N LEU A 2 -3.96 -16.77 11.64
CA LEU A 2 -2.75 -16.07 11.12
C LEU A 2 -2.11 -16.80 9.93
N ASN A 3 -2.01 -18.13 10.00
CA ASN A 3 -1.53 -18.95 8.89
C ASN A 3 -2.38 -18.79 7.62
N GLU A 4 -3.71 -18.74 7.77
CA GLU A 4 -4.63 -18.46 6.64
C GLU A 4 -4.42 -17.06 6.06
N CYS A 5 -4.19 -16.05 6.90
CA CYS A 5 -3.89 -14.69 6.43
C CYS A 5 -2.57 -14.66 5.65
N SER A 6 -1.55 -15.37 6.12
CA SER A 6 -0.27 -15.52 5.41
C SER A 6 -0.45 -16.22 4.06
N GLN A 7 -1.22 -17.29 4.00
CA GLN A 7 -1.51 -18.01 2.75
C GLN A 7 -2.27 -17.13 1.75
N VAL A 8 -3.30 -16.42 2.20
CA VAL A 8 -4.06 -15.49 1.36
C VAL A 8 -3.16 -14.35 0.87
N GLN A 9 -2.26 -13.84 1.71
CA GLN A 9 -1.29 -12.82 1.36
C GLN A 9 -0.28 -13.30 0.29
N GLN A 10 0.19 -14.54 0.40
CA GLN A 10 1.07 -15.14 -0.62
C GLN A 10 0.35 -15.32 -1.96
N SER A 11 -0.92 -15.74 -1.92
CA SER A 11 -1.77 -15.83 -3.11
C SER A 11 -1.95 -14.45 -3.76
N LEU A 12 -2.23 -13.43 -2.94
CA LEU A 12 -2.37 -12.05 -3.40
C LEU A 12 -1.09 -11.52 -4.05
N ASN A 13 0.09 -11.84 -3.47
CA ASN A 13 1.37 -11.45 -4.05
C ASN A 13 1.60 -12.10 -5.43
N LYS A 14 1.32 -13.41 -5.58
CA LYS A 14 1.40 -14.08 -6.90
C LYS A 14 0.47 -13.44 -7.93
N LEU A 15 -0.74 -13.09 -7.50
CA LEU A 15 -1.72 -12.43 -8.36
C LEU A 15 -1.28 -11.01 -8.74
N GLY A 16 -0.71 -10.26 -7.80
CA GLY A 16 -0.09 -8.95 -8.05
C GLY A 16 1.07 -9.03 -9.03
N ALA A 17 1.96 -10.03 -8.90
CA ALA A 17 3.03 -10.27 -9.86
C ALA A 17 2.50 -10.64 -11.26
N SER A 18 1.43 -11.44 -11.33
CA SER A 18 0.76 -11.73 -12.60
C SER A 18 0.19 -10.46 -13.23
N HIS A 19 -0.49 -9.61 -12.45
CA HIS A 19 -0.98 -8.31 -12.93
C HIS A 19 0.16 -7.43 -13.44
N HIS A 20 1.27 -7.36 -12.70
CA HIS A 20 2.44 -6.59 -13.09
C HIS A 20 3.00 -7.02 -14.46
N ASN A 21 3.17 -8.33 -14.67
CA ASN A 21 3.67 -8.87 -15.94
C ASN A 21 2.75 -8.57 -17.12
N LEU A 22 1.43 -8.61 -16.90
CA LEU A 22 0.44 -8.22 -17.91
C LEU A 22 0.51 -6.70 -18.20
N ALA A 23 0.63 -5.89 -17.14
CA ALA A 23 0.73 -4.43 -17.26
C ALA A 23 1.99 -3.99 -18.02
N LEU A 24 3.12 -4.69 -17.86
CA LEU A 24 4.35 -4.44 -18.62
C LEU A 24 4.21 -4.72 -20.12
N SER A 25 3.32 -5.63 -20.50
CA SER A 25 3.10 -6.00 -21.90
C SER A 25 2.22 -4.98 -22.65
N LEU A 26 1.58 -4.04 -21.94
CA LEU A 26 0.75 -2.99 -22.55
C LEU A 26 1.58 -1.97 -23.34
N GLY A 27 1.04 -1.51 -24.47
CA GLY A 27 1.72 -0.57 -25.37
C GLY A 27 2.94 -1.16 -26.10
N GLY A 28 3.26 -2.44 -25.87
CA GLY A 28 4.30 -3.18 -26.57
C GLY A 28 3.75 -3.95 -27.78
N THR A 29 4.63 -4.75 -28.40
CA THR A 29 4.26 -5.62 -29.53
C THR A 29 3.28 -6.74 -29.15
N CYS A 30 3.15 -7.05 -27.86
CA CYS A 30 2.27 -8.08 -27.32
C CYS A 30 0.88 -7.51 -26.95
N ASP A 31 0.64 -6.19 -27.07
CA ASP A 31 -0.60 -5.56 -26.67
C ASP A 31 -1.75 -5.94 -27.60
N SER A 32 -2.81 -6.50 -27.03
CA SER A 32 -3.96 -7.04 -27.75
C SER A 32 -5.22 -6.94 -26.89
N VAL A 33 -6.39 -6.99 -27.53
CA VAL A 33 -7.69 -6.99 -26.83
C VAL A 33 -7.75 -8.14 -25.81
N CYS A 34 -7.24 -9.31 -26.17
CA CYS A 34 -7.17 -10.48 -25.27
C CYS A 34 -6.28 -10.24 -24.05
N LEU A 35 -5.08 -9.66 -24.25
CA LEU A 35 -4.21 -9.28 -23.14
C LEU A 35 -4.90 -8.28 -22.21
N ARG A 36 -5.57 -7.26 -22.76
CA ARG A 36 -6.28 -6.25 -21.98
C ARG A 36 -7.47 -6.81 -21.20
N GLN A 37 -8.21 -7.76 -21.79
CA GLN A 37 -9.27 -8.47 -21.09
C GLN A 37 -8.70 -9.30 -19.92
N LYS A 38 -7.65 -10.08 -20.17
CA LYS A 38 -6.98 -10.86 -19.12
C LYS A 38 -6.42 -9.97 -18.00
N LEU A 39 -5.87 -8.80 -18.35
CA LEU A 39 -5.42 -7.81 -17.38
C LEU A 39 -6.58 -7.27 -16.54
N GLN A 40 -7.72 -6.98 -17.16
CA GLN A 40 -8.94 -6.54 -16.47
C GLN A 40 -9.46 -7.60 -15.49
N ASP A 41 -9.52 -8.86 -15.91
CA ASP A 41 -9.97 -9.96 -15.05
C ASP A 41 -8.99 -10.20 -13.88
N THR A 42 -7.69 -10.13 -14.16
CA THR A 42 -6.66 -10.21 -13.11
C THR A 42 -6.76 -9.02 -12.15
N ARG A 43 -7.01 -7.81 -12.64
CA ARG A 43 -7.20 -6.62 -11.81
C ARG A 43 -8.41 -6.78 -10.86
N ARG A 44 -9.53 -7.28 -11.38
CA ARG A 44 -10.75 -7.52 -10.59
C ARG A 44 -10.47 -8.50 -9.44
N THR A 45 -9.82 -9.62 -9.75
CA THR A 45 -9.47 -10.63 -8.75
C THR A 45 -8.48 -10.12 -7.70
N VAL A 46 -7.46 -9.32 -8.08
CA VAL A 46 -6.57 -8.66 -7.10
C VAL A 46 -7.37 -7.75 -6.18
N HIS A 47 -8.24 -6.91 -6.75
CA HIS A 47 -9.03 -5.97 -5.99
C HIS A 47 -9.96 -6.67 -4.98
N GLU A 48 -10.76 -7.64 -5.42
CA GLU A 48 -11.67 -8.40 -4.55
C GLU A 48 -10.91 -9.10 -3.41
N GLN A 49 -9.82 -9.79 -3.75
CA GLN A 49 -9.02 -10.50 -2.76
C GLN A 49 -8.32 -9.53 -1.81
N SER A 50 -7.88 -8.36 -2.28
CA SER A 50 -7.30 -7.31 -1.44
C SER A 50 -8.31 -6.71 -0.47
N ALA A 51 -9.55 -6.45 -0.89
CA ALA A 51 -10.61 -5.90 -0.05
C ALA A 51 -10.96 -6.88 1.10
N VAL A 52 -11.12 -8.17 0.78
CA VAL A 52 -11.38 -9.22 1.76
C VAL A 52 -10.20 -9.37 2.73
N THR A 53 -8.97 -9.35 2.21
CA THR A 53 -7.76 -9.51 3.04
C THR A 53 -7.55 -8.30 3.95
N GLY A 54 -7.68 -7.09 3.41
CA GLY A 54 -7.57 -5.85 4.18
C GLY A 54 -8.61 -5.77 5.29
N ALA A 55 -9.87 -6.12 5.03
CA ALA A 55 -10.91 -6.20 6.07
C ALA A 55 -10.55 -7.17 7.20
N LYS A 56 -10.04 -8.37 6.84
CA LYS A 56 -9.57 -9.36 7.83
C LYS A 56 -8.40 -8.83 8.66
N LEU A 57 -7.40 -8.23 8.02
CA LEU A 57 -6.25 -7.65 8.71
C LEU A 57 -6.67 -6.51 9.65
N MET A 58 -7.55 -5.62 9.20
CA MET A 58 -8.09 -4.54 10.02
C MET A 58 -8.87 -5.03 11.24
N PHE A 59 -9.60 -6.14 11.11
CA PHE A 59 -10.30 -6.79 12.23
C PHE A 59 -9.31 -7.40 13.23
N LEU A 60 -8.31 -8.12 12.74
CA LEU A 60 -7.26 -8.73 13.57
C LEU A 60 -6.41 -7.68 14.30
N LEU A 61 -6.06 -6.57 13.62
CA LEU A 61 -5.33 -5.45 14.21
C LEU A 61 -6.16 -4.78 15.33
N GLY A 62 -7.47 -4.61 15.12
CA GLY A 62 -8.37 -4.09 16.16
C GLY A 62 -8.49 -5.00 17.38
N SER A 63 -8.35 -6.31 17.18
CA SER A 63 -8.41 -7.33 18.24
C SER A 63 -7.02 -7.69 18.79
N SER A 64 -5.96 -7.02 18.35
CA SER A 64 -4.57 -7.38 18.65
C SER A 64 -4.20 -7.36 20.13
N ARG A 65 -4.95 -6.63 20.96
CA ARG A 65 -4.77 -6.55 22.42
C ARG A 65 -4.87 -7.92 23.12
N SER A 66 -5.58 -8.89 22.55
CA SER A 66 -5.67 -10.27 23.10
C SER A 66 -4.58 -11.22 22.60
N LEU A 67 -3.81 -10.83 21.58
CA LEU A 67 -2.78 -11.67 20.98
C LEU A 67 -1.48 -11.65 21.79
N LYS A 68 -0.72 -12.76 21.73
CA LYS A 68 0.64 -12.86 22.28
C LYS A 68 1.61 -11.98 21.47
N SER A 69 2.73 -11.57 22.07
CA SER A 69 3.73 -10.71 21.43
C SER A 69 4.25 -11.26 20.10
N GLU A 70 4.53 -12.56 20.02
CA GLU A 70 4.98 -13.24 18.80
C GLU A 70 3.94 -13.17 17.67
N GLN A 71 2.69 -13.49 17.98
CA GLN A 71 1.56 -13.42 17.04
C GLN A 71 1.29 -11.99 16.55
N ARG A 72 1.55 -10.98 17.39
CA ARG A 72 1.47 -9.57 17.00
C ARG A 72 2.56 -9.18 16.02
N ALA A 73 3.79 -9.62 16.25
CA ALA A 73 4.91 -9.37 15.34
C ALA A 73 4.65 -10.00 13.96
N GLU A 74 4.16 -11.24 13.93
CA GLU A 74 3.75 -11.90 12.69
C GLU A 74 2.62 -11.14 11.97
N LEU A 75 1.59 -10.70 12.71
CA LEU A 75 0.50 -9.91 12.13
C LEU A 75 1.00 -8.60 11.53
N GLN A 76 1.88 -7.87 12.23
CA GLN A 76 2.49 -6.65 11.73
C GLN A 76 3.29 -6.90 10.45
N GLN A 77 4.09 -7.99 10.42
CA GLN A 77 4.82 -8.38 9.23
C GLN A 77 3.90 -8.67 8.05
N ILE A 78 2.81 -9.41 8.25
CA ILE A 78 1.81 -9.69 7.20
C ILE A 78 1.18 -8.37 6.71
N CYS A 79 0.88 -7.44 7.59
CA CYS A 79 0.31 -6.15 7.21
C CYS A 79 1.29 -5.29 6.40
N MET A 80 2.58 -5.29 6.75
CA MET A 80 3.61 -4.61 5.95
C MET A 80 3.74 -5.23 4.56
N LEU A 81 3.72 -6.57 4.46
CA LEU A 81 3.72 -7.27 3.17
C LEU A 81 2.48 -6.91 2.34
N PHE A 82 1.30 -6.86 2.98
CA PHE A 82 0.07 -6.42 2.34
C PHE A 82 0.17 -4.99 1.80
N ALA A 83 0.62 -4.04 2.62
CA ALA A 83 0.79 -2.65 2.22
C ALA A 83 1.76 -2.52 1.03
N SER A 84 2.91 -3.19 1.07
CA SER A 84 3.87 -3.18 -0.05
C SER A 84 3.30 -3.75 -1.34
N CYS A 85 2.49 -4.81 -1.25
CA CYS A 85 1.83 -5.40 -2.42
C CYS A 85 0.79 -4.44 -3.02
N MET A 86 0.04 -3.73 -2.17
CA MET A 86 -0.95 -2.74 -2.60
C MET A 86 -0.31 -1.49 -3.20
N GLU A 87 0.83 -1.05 -2.67
CA GLU A 87 1.61 0.05 -3.24
C GLU A 87 2.06 -0.28 -4.68
N LEU A 88 2.65 -1.47 -4.88
CA LEU A 88 3.06 -1.93 -6.20
C LEU A 88 1.86 -2.05 -7.16
N PHE A 89 0.76 -2.63 -6.68
CA PHE A 89 -0.47 -2.74 -7.46
C PHE A 89 -1.03 -1.37 -7.85
N GLN A 90 -1.06 -0.40 -6.94
CA GLN A 90 -1.53 0.96 -7.22
C GLN A 90 -0.62 1.68 -8.23
N ARG A 91 0.69 1.45 -8.18
CA ARG A 91 1.64 1.96 -9.18
C ARG A 91 1.32 1.38 -10.56
N ASP A 92 1.09 0.08 -10.63
CA ASP A 92 0.72 -0.59 -11.88
C ASP A 92 -0.62 -0.09 -12.42
N LEU A 93 -1.63 0.13 -11.56
CA LEU A 93 -2.92 0.71 -11.97
C LEU A 93 -2.76 2.09 -12.61
N ARG A 94 -1.93 2.96 -12.01
CA ARG A 94 -1.61 4.29 -12.56
C ARG A 94 -0.93 4.18 -13.92
N GLN A 95 0.00 3.24 -14.06
CA GLN A 95 0.69 2.97 -15.32
C GLN A 95 -0.28 2.47 -16.40
N VAL A 96 -1.12 1.48 -16.07
CA VAL A 96 -2.15 0.94 -16.97
C VAL A 96 -3.12 2.04 -17.40
N HIS A 97 -3.56 2.90 -16.48
CA HIS A 97 -4.44 4.02 -16.79
C HIS A 97 -3.81 4.97 -17.79
N ARG A 98 -2.56 5.38 -17.56
CA ARG A 98 -1.80 6.20 -18.50
C ARG A 98 -1.64 5.54 -19.86
N LEU A 99 -1.30 4.25 -19.91
CA LEU A 99 -1.10 3.51 -21.17
C LEU A 99 -2.40 3.33 -21.95
N ASN A 100 -3.53 3.10 -21.28
CA ASN A 100 -4.84 3.01 -21.93
C ASN A 100 -5.23 4.33 -22.61
N LEU A 101 -4.89 5.47 -22.02
CA LEU A 101 -5.13 6.79 -22.62
C LEU A 101 -4.24 7.05 -23.84
N LEU A 102 -2.99 6.53 -23.84
CA LEU A 102 -2.04 6.70 -24.94
C LEU A 102 -2.31 5.74 -26.10
N PHE A 103 -2.70 4.51 -25.79
CA PHE A 103 -2.91 3.43 -26.76
C PHE A 103 -4.37 3.00 -26.76
N MET A 104 -5.22 3.78 -27.44
CA MET A 104 -6.63 3.45 -27.58
C MET A 104 -6.83 2.33 -28.62
N LEU A 105 -7.22 1.15 -28.18
CA LEU A 105 -7.61 0.04 -29.08
C LEU A 105 -9.08 0.12 -29.52
N ASP A 106 -9.90 0.91 -28.81
CA ASP A 106 -11.35 1.02 -29.05
C ASP A 106 -11.72 1.93 -30.23
N VAL A 107 -10.72 2.51 -30.91
CA VAL A 107 -10.95 3.36 -32.08
C VAL A 107 -10.79 2.51 -33.35
N PRO A 108 -11.88 2.25 -34.10
CA PRO A 108 -11.80 1.56 -35.38
C PRO A 108 -10.83 2.29 -36.31
N GLY A 109 -9.83 1.58 -36.84
CA GLY A 109 -8.90 2.10 -37.85
C GLY A 109 -7.52 2.57 -37.37
N LYS A 110 -7.20 2.47 -36.07
CA LYS A 110 -5.83 2.65 -35.56
C LYS A 110 -5.25 1.31 -35.14
N PHE A 111 -4.86 0.50 -36.12
CA PHE A 111 -4.10 -0.72 -35.84
C PHE A 111 -2.71 -0.33 -35.34
N LEU A 112 -2.39 -0.67 -34.09
CA LEU A 112 -0.99 -0.73 -33.68
C LEU A 112 -0.30 -1.72 -34.63
N THR A 113 0.76 -1.28 -35.27
CA THR A 113 1.46 -2.03 -36.32
C THR A 113 1.77 -3.45 -35.84
N ASN A 114 1.03 -4.42 -36.36
CA ASN A 114 1.24 -5.84 -36.06
C ASN A 114 2.52 -6.26 -36.81
N THR A 115 3.64 -6.33 -36.10
CA THR A 115 4.93 -6.73 -36.67
C THR A 115 5.09 -8.24 -36.83
N GLY A 116 4.01 -9.04 -36.71
CA GLY A 116 4.03 -10.48 -36.91
C GLY A 116 4.75 -11.28 -35.81
N MET A 117 5.22 -10.63 -34.74
CA MET A 117 5.75 -11.31 -33.57
C MET A 117 4.61 -11.48 -32.55
N THR A 118 3.95 -12.63 -32.58
CA THR A 118 3.03 -13.02 -31.52
C THR A 118 3.83 -13.43 -30.30
N CYS A 119 3.46 -12.83 -29.18
CA CYS A 119 4.14 -12.95 -27.91
C CYS A 119 3.23 -13.79 -27.01
N ASP A 120 3.13 -15.09 -27.32
CA ASP A 120 2.37 -16.05 -26.54
C ASP A 120 3.33 -16.87 -25.66
N PRO A 121 3.57 -16.49 -24.39
CA PRO A 121 4.27 -17.35 -23.45
C PRO A 121 3.40 -18.50 -22.92
N SER A 122 2.09 -18.47 -23.16
CA SER A 122 1.13 -19.52 -22.83
C SER A 122 0.19 -19.67 -24.02
N GLY A 123 0.21 -20.79 -24.74
CA GLY A 123 -0.56 -21.04 -25.97
C GLY A 123 -2.10 -21.09 -25.81
N SER A 124 -2.67 -20.18 -25.04
CA SER A 124 -4.10 -19.89 -25.02
C SER A 124 -4.41 -19.09 -26.27
N SER A 125 -4.80 -19.77 -27.33
CA SER A 125 -5.43 -19.16 -28.49
C SER A 125 -6.59 -18.31 -28.01
N CYS A 126 -6.42 -16.99 -28.06
CA CYS A 126 -7.52 -16.06 -27.94
C CYS A 126 -8.40 -16.32 -29.15
N ASP A 127 -9.51 -17.05 -28.97
CA ASP A 127 -10.46 -17.32 -30.03
C ASP A 127 -10.99 -15.98 -30.56
N GLN A 128 -10.40 -15.53 -31.67
CA GLN A 128 -10.84 -14.37 -32.44
C GLN A 128 -12.09 -14.78 -33.22
N ASN A 129 -13.17 -15.07 -32.51
CA ASN A 129 -14.52 -15.16 -33.04
C ASN A 129 -15.48 -14.55 -32.03
N ALA A 130 -15.26 -13.27 -31.70
CA ALA A 130 -16.32 -12.43 -31.20
C ALA A 130 -16.76 -11.55 -32.38
N ASP A 131 -17.79 -12.05 -33.04
CA ASP A 131 -18.82 -11.23 -33.67
C ASP A 131 -18.98 -9.91 -32.89
N LEU A 132 -19.04 -8.79 -33.60
CA LEU A 132 -19.35 -7.47 -33.02
C LEU A 132 -20.83 -7.41 -32.63
N GLY A 133 -21.31 -8.43 -31.93
CA GLY A 133 -22.66 -8.60 -31.42
C GLY A 133 -22.65 -8.31 -29.93
N ASP A 134 -23.19 -7.14 -29.58
CA ASP A 134 -24.02 -6.89 -28.39
C ASP A 134 -23.83 -7.89 -27.23
N GLY A 135 -22.62 -7.93 -26.68
CA GLY A 135 -22.31 -8.74 -25.51
C GLY A 135 -22.80 -7.98 -24.30
N GLU A 136 -23.92 -8.45 -23.73
CA GLU A 136 -24.47 -8.01 -22.46
C GLU A 136 -23.34 -7.60 -21.51
N LYS A 137 -23.23 -6.28 -21.36
CA LYS A 137 -22.35 -5.62 -20.40
C LYS A 137 -22.79 -6.16 -19.05
N ALA A 138 -22.12 -7.22 -18.58
CA ALA A 138 -22.37 -7.77 -17.26
C ALA A 138 -22.20 -6.60 -16.29
N ASP A 139 -23.34 -6.13 -15.80
CA ASP A 139 -23.54 -4.99 -14.92
C ASP A 139 -23.06 -5.35 -13.51
N SER A 140 -21.84 -5.86 -13.41
CA SER A 140 -21.04 -5.67 -12.23
C SER A 140 -20.46 -4.27 -12.42
N ALA A 141 -20.90 -3.33 -11.59
CA ALA A 141 -20.42 -1.95 -11.58
C ALA A 141 -18.90 -1.92 -11.34
N GLU A 142 -18.12 -2.20 -12.38
CA GLU A 142 -16.68 -2.19 -12.34
C GLU A 142 -16.26 -0.75 -12.11
N LEU A 143 -15.59 -0.52 -10.98
CA LEU A 143 -15.04 0.78 -10.64
C LEU A 143 -14.20 1.28 -11.81
N SER A 144 -14.35 2.56 -12.15
CA SER A 144 -13.42 3.18 -13.08
C SER A 144 -12.00 3.01 -12.56
N LEU A 145 -11.02 2.94 -13.47
CA LEU A 145 -9.64 2.68 -13.09
C LEU A 145 -9.12 3.76 -12.11
N GLU A 146 -9.59 5.00 -12.26
CA GLU A 146 -9.35 6.12 -11.34
C GLU A 146 -9.97 5.87 -9.95
N ALA A 147 -11.24 5.46 -9.89
CA ALA A 147 -11.91 5.14 -8.64
C ALA A 147 -11.20 3.99 -7.91
N LEU A 148 -10.76 2.98 -8.66
CA LEU A 148 -9.99 1.87 -8.11
C LEU A 148 -8.62 2.31 -7.55
N ILE A 149 -7.91 3.22 -8.22
CA ILE A 149 -6.64 3.78 -7.72
C ILE A 149 -6.86 4.48 -6.37
N LEU A 150 -7.95 5.23 -6.23
CA LEU A 150 -8.32 5.90 -4.99
C LEU A 150 -8.71 4.89 -3.90
N GLU A 151 -9.46 3.85 -4.27
CA GLU A 151 -9.90 2.79 -3.36
C GLU A 151 -8.74 2.02 -2.76
N VAL A 152 -7.81 1.55 -3.59
CA VAL A 152 -6.59 0.84 -3.15
C VAL A 152 -5.74 1.76 -2.26
N GLY A 153 -5.64 3.05 -2.62
CA GLY A 153 -4.93 4.04 -1.82
C GLY A 153 -5.60 4.36 -0.48
N ARG A 154 -6.93 4.20 -0.38
CA ARG A 154 -7.67 4.31 0.89
C ARG A 154 -7.41 3.07 1.75
N LEU A 155 -7.57 1.88 1.18
CA LEU A 155 -7.37 0.60 1.86
C LEU A 155 -5.96 0.48 2.45
N MET A 156 -4.93 0.85 1.68
CA MET A 156 -3.53 0.84 2.13
C MET A 156 -3.33 1.74 3.35
N ARG A 157 -3.83 2.99 3.30
CA ARG A 157 -3.74 3.94 4.42
C ARG A 157 -4.48 3.45 5.66
N GLU A 158 -5.65 2.84 5.49
CA GLU A 158 -6.43 2.29 6.61
C GLU A 158 -5.66 1.19 7.35
N VAL A 159 -5.01 0.29 6.61
CA VAL A 159 -4.17 -0.76 7.20
C VAL A 159 -2.93 -0.16 7.87
N GLU A 160 -2.24 0.78 7.22
CA GLU A 160 -1.05 1.45 7.77
C GLU A 160 -1.35 2.20 9.07
N MET A 161 -2.42 3.00 9.11
CA MET A 161 -2.81 3.74 10.31
C MET A 161 -3.11 2.80 11.49
N LYS A 162 -3.70 1.63 11.24
CA LYS A 162 -3.93 0.62 12.28
C LYS A 162 -2.67 -0.12 12.73
N VAL A 163 -1.69 -0.29 11.85
CA VAL A 163 -0.39 -0.90 12.19
C VAL A 163 0.49 0.07 12.99
N GLN A 164 0.47 1.36 12.62
CA GLN A 164 1.32 2.39 13.22
C GLN A 164 0.78 2.94 14.55
N ALA A 165 -0.46 2.61 14.95
CA ALA A 165 -1.00 3.00 16.25
C ALA A 165 -0.10 2.43 17.38
N PRO A 166 0.68 3.26 18.09
CA PRO A 166 1.64 2.76 19.06
C PRO A 166 0.91 2.15 20.27
N VAL A 167 1.44 1.04 20.78
CA VAL A 167 0.99 0.40 22.04
C VAL A 167 1.02 1.35 23.25
N TRP A 168 1.71 2.49 23.14
CA TRP A 168 1.95 3.48 24.19
C TRP A 168 0.98 4.67 24.18
N SER A 169 -0.14 4.60 23.47
CA SER A 169 -1.31 5.38 23.89
C SER A 169 -1.80 4.81 25.24
N SER A 170 -1.00 4.99 26.29
CA SER A 170 -1.38 4.64 27.64
C SER A 170 -2.54 5.55 28.00
N GLU A 171 -3.72 4.99 28.21
CA GLU A 171 -4.65 5.62 29.13
C GLU A 171 -3.87 5.84 30.43
N ALA A 172 -3.70 7.10 30.81
CA ALA A 172 -3.10 7.46 32.08
C ALA A 172 -3.90 6.73 33.17
N THR A 173 -3.35 5.61 33.67
CA THR A 173 -4.03 4.78 34.68
C THR A 173 -3.83 5.37 36.08
N THR A 174 -3.30 6.58 36.15
CA THR A 174 -3.07 7.32 37.39
C THR A 174 -3.69 8.71 37.26
N GLU A 175 -4.66 8.99 38.13
CA GLU A 175 -5.15 10.33 38.41
C GLU A 175 -3.93 11.26 38.63
N PRO A 176 -3.78 12.37 37.87
CA PRO A 176 -2.59 13.25 37.90
C PRO A 176 -2.24 13.90 39.24
N TRP A 177 -3.01 13.64 40.31
CA TRP A 177 -2.96 14.34 41.58
C TRP A 177 -2.72 13.42 42.79
N THR A 178 -2.22 12.21 42.56
CA THR A 178 -1.95 11.26 43.66
C THR A 178 -0.50 11.31 44.13
N GLU A 179 0.08 12.50 44.29
CA GLU A 179 1.35 12.66 45.00
C GLU A 179 1.23 13.73 46.08
N VAL A 180 1.62 13.31 47.29
CA VAL A 180 1.92 14.09 48.50
C VAL A 180 0.71 14.66 49.26
N ASN A 181 0.29 13.95 50.31
CA ASN A 181 0.10 14.58 51.61
C ASN A 181 0.19 13.51 52.72
N SER A 182 1.43 13.21 53.12
CA SER A 182 1.73 12.53 54.36
C SER A 182 2.92 13.20 55.03
N VAL A 183 2.65 13.70 56.26
CA VAL A 183 3.58 14.01 57.37
C VAL A 183 4.26 15.38 57.36
N ASP A 184 3.60 16.31 58.07
CA ASP A 184 4.06 17.01 59.29
C ASP A 184 5.56 17.33 59.48
N GLY A 185 5.86 18.60 59.79
CA GLY A 185 6.99 18.95 60.66
C GLY A 185 8.02 19.98 60.17
N CYS A 186 7.85 21.20 60.66
CA CYS A 186 8.87 22.10 61.22
C CYS A 186 9.86 22.85 60.29
N ASP A 187 9.87 24.17 60.51
CA ASP A 187 10.78 25.19 59.98
C ASP A 187 12.27 24.89 60.18
N THR A 188 13.12 25.34 59.25
CA THR A 188 14.25 26.25 59.53
C THR A 188 15.02 26.60 58.25
N ALA A 189 15.50 27.84 58.22
CA ALA A 189 16.10 28.55 57.11
C ALA A 189 17.57 28.17 56.78
N SER A 190 17.98 28.33 55.51
CA SER A 190 19.24 29.02 55.12
C SER A 190 19.36 29.09 53.58
N THR A 191 19.44 30.27 52.98
CA THR A 191 20.64 31.08 52.63
C THR A 191 21.40 30.57 51.41
N ASP A 192 21.10 31.18 50.25
CA ASP A 192 21.97 31.78 49.22
C ASP A 192 23.33 31.13 48.85
N VAL A 193 23.58 30.98 47.54
CA VAL A 193 24.78 31.45 46.80
C VAL A 193 24.67 31.03 45.32
N LEU A 194 24.69 32.04 44.46
CA LEU A 194 24.81 31.99 43.01
C LEU A 194 26.23 31.61 42.57
N THR A 195 26.36 30.81 41.52
CA THR A 195 27.49 30.89 40.58
C THR A 195 27.00 30.57 39.16
N GLU A 196 26.83 31.61 38.36
CA GLU A 196 26.78 31.55 36.89
C GLU A 196 28.23 31.48 36.38
N GLU A 197 28.54 30.50 35.54
CA GLU A 197 29.78 30.51 34.75
C GLU A 197 29.41 30.31 33.27
N GLU A 198 29.40 31.42 32.53
CA GLU A 198 29.48 31.42 31.08
C GLU A 198 30.90 31.03 30.66
N VAL A 199 31.03 30.10 29.72
CA VAL A 199 32.23 29.99 28.89
C VAL A 199 31.80 29.95 27.42
N GLU A 200 31.94 31.10 26.78
CA GLU A 200 31.92 31.27 25.34
C GLU A 200 33.27 30.83 24.78
N ALA A 201 33.29 29.88 23.84
CA ALA A 201 34.44 29.67 22.95
C ALA A 201 33.95 29.15 21.61
N GLY A 202 33.83 30.06 20.65
CA GLY A 202 33.49 29.75 19.28
C GLY A 202 34.56 28.89 18.58
N SER A 203 34.11 28.04 17.67
CA SER A 203 34.96 27.52 16.61
C SER A 203 34.15 27.36 15.33
N LYS A 204 34.33 28.32 14.42
CA LYS A 204 33.91 28.23 13.02
C LYS A 204 34.69 27.08 12.37
N CYS A 205 33.99 26.10 11.81
CA CYS A 205 34.57 25.23 10.80
C CYS A 205 33.93 25.54 9.45
N SER A 206 34.76 26.04 8.53
CA SER A 206 34.38 26.30 7.16
C SER A 206 34.52 25.03 6.34
N CYS A 207 33.41 24.47 5.89
CA CYS A 207 33.44 23.48 4.81
C CYS A 207 32.75 24.11 3.61
N ARG A 208 33.58 24.70 2.76
CA ARG A 208 33.27 25.00 1.36
C ARG A 208 33.02 23.67 0.68
N ASP A 209 31.83 23.50 0.11
CA ASP A 209 31.55 22.86 -1.19
C ASP A 209 30.05 22.50 -1.27
N CYS A 210 29.23 23.53 -1.54
CA CYS A 210 27.88 23.34 -2.06
C CYS A 210 27.98 23.20 -3.59
N CYS A 211 27.75 22.00 -4.11
CA CYS A 211 27.57 21.80 -5.54
C CYS A 211 26.19 22.34 -5.96
N ILE A 212 26.19 23.47 -6.67
CA ILE A 212 25.05 23.93 -7.46
C ILE A 212 25.05 23.16 -8.77
N ILE A 213 23.94 22.49 -9.06
CA ILE A 213 23.65 21.85 -10.35
C ILE A 213 23.18 22.95 -11.31
N SER A 214 23.87 23.13 -12.44
CA SER A 214 23.33 23.77 -13.65
C SER A 214 22.78 22.70 -14.58
#